data_AF-A0A9E3I3B9-F1
#
_entry.id   AF-A0A9E3I3B9-F1
#
_cell.length_a   1.000
_cell.length_b   1.000
_cell.length_c   1.000
_cell.angle_alpha   90.00
_cell.angle_beta   90.00
_cell.angle_gamma   90.00
#
_symmetry.space_group_name_H-M   'P 1'
#
loop_
_entity.id
_entity.type
_entity.pdbx_description
1 polymer ?
#
loop_
_entity_poly.entity_id
_entity_poly.type
_entity_poly.pdbx_seq_one_letter_code
_entity_poly.pdbx_strand_id
1 'polypeptide(L)'
;MYQKAKNQSRNSGGIQEETTILGIPCLAIRENTERPITITEGTNILVVTDANRILSGYRESLNVTKPDSRPRLWDGKAPERIVQILLNLL
;
A
#
# COMPACT_ATOMS: atom_id res chain seq x y z
N MET A 1 18.10 -1.99 3.80
CA MET A 1 17.44 -1.01 2.92
C MET A 1 16.08 -0.54 3.45
N TYR A 2 15.83 -0.58 4.76
CA TYR A 2 14.70 0.14 5.37
C TYR A 2 15.27 0.86 6.60
N GLN A 3 15.75 2.08 6.38
CA GLN A 3 16.15 2.99 7.44
C GLN A 3 15.25 4.23 7.32
N LYS A 4 14.54 4.53 8.41
CA LYS A 4 13.97 5.85 8.73
C LYS A 4 13.26 6.58 7.58
N ALA A 5 12.03 6.19 7.28
CA ALA A 5 11.05 7.14 6.79
C ALA A 5 9.67 6.71 7.29
N LYS A 6 9.18 7.37 8.35
CA LYS A 6 7.82 7.14 8.87
C LYS A 6 6.73 7.53 7.87
N ASN A 7 7.07 8.30 6.84
CA ASN A 7 6.17 8.76 5.79
C ASN A 7 6.96 8.86 4.48
N GLN A 8 6.52 8.15 3.46
CA GLN A 8 7.26 8.02 2.21
C GLN A 8 6.41 8.48 1.04
N SER A 9 6.85 9.56 0.38
CA SER A 9 6.24 10.06 -0.86
C SER A 9 6.86 9.33 -2.05
N ARG A 10 6.15 8.39 -2.69
CA ARG A 10 6.68 7.62 -3.83
C ARG A 10 5.61 7.23 -4.87
N ASN A 11 5.99 7.29 -6.15
CA ASN A 11 5.13 7.02 -7.31
C ASN A 11 5.09 5.54 -7.74
N SER A 12 5.80 4.64 -7.05
CA SER A 12 5.89 3.23 -7.43
C SER A 12 4.67 2.42 -6.95
N GLY A 13 4.09 1.61 -7.83
CA GLY A 13 3.02 0.67 -7.52
C GLY A 13 3.43 -0.36 -6.45
N GLY A 14 4.60 -0.98 -6.61
CA GLY A 14 5.09 -2.01 -5.67
C GLY A 14 5.31 -1.48 -4.25
N ILE A 15 5.72 -0.22 -4.12
CA ILE A 15 5.90 0.41 -2.80
C ILE A 15 4.57 0.62 -2.07
N GLN A 16 3.47 0.87 -2.80
CA GLN A 16 2.13 0.97 -2.19
C GLN A 16 1.72 -0.38 -1.58
N GLU A 17 2.07 -1.49 -2.22
CA GLU A 17 1.79 -2.84 -1.74
C GLU A 17 2.66 -3.20 -0.53
N GLU A 18 3.98 -2.95 -0.61
CA GLU A 18 4.91 -3.22 0.50
C GLU A 18 4.56 -2.43 1.76
N THR A 19 4.28 -1.13 1.62
CA THR A 19 3.95 -0.26 2.76
C THR A 19 2.65 -0.66 3.43
N THR A 20 1.66 -1.11 2.66
CA THR A 20 0.40 -1.68 3.18
C THR A 20 0.66 -2.94 4.02
N ILE A 21 1.48 -3.89 3.53
CA ILE A 21 1.84 -5.11 4.28
C ILE A 21 2.55 -4.78 5.60
N LEU A 22 3.43 -3.77 5.56
CA LEU A 22 4.22 -3.35 6.71
C LEU A 22 3.43 -2.46 7.68
N GLY A 23 2.27 -1.94 7.27
CA GLY A 23 1.49 -0.99 8.07
C GLY A 23 2.17 0.38 8.16
N ILE A 24 2.91 0.78 7.13
CA ILE A 24 3.60 2.06 7.06
C ILE A 24 2.75 3.02 6.20
N PRO A 25 2.40 4.22 6.68
CA PRO A 25 1.71 5.22 5.86
C PRO A 25 2.48 5.58 4.59
N CYS A 26 1.77 5.57 3.45
CA CYS A 26 2.32 5.93 2.15
C CYS A 26 1.52 7.07 1.55
N LEU A 27 2.20 8.10 1.05
CA LEU A 27 1.58 9.21 0.34
C LEU A 27 1.96 9.10 -1.14
N ALA A 28 0.99 8.84 -2.00
CA ALA A 28 1.22 8.69 -3.43
C ALA A 28 0.75 9.95 -4.16
N ILE A 29 1.70 10.68 -4.77
CA ILE A 29 1.41 11.93 -5.50
C ILE A 29 1.00 11.57 -6.94
N ARG A 30 -0.26 11.20 -7.12
CA ARG A 30 -0.87 10.81 -8.41
C ARG A 30 -2.39 10.86 -8.32
N GLU A 31 -3.05 11.00 -9.47
CA GLU A 31 -4.52 11.08 -9.54
C GLU A 31 -5.20 9.71 -9.42
N ASN A 32 -4.52 8.64 -9.84
CA ASN A 32 -5.06 7.28 -9.87
C ASN A 32 -3.99 6.27 -9.47
N THR A 33 -4.41 5.05 -9.10
CA THR A 33 -3.52 3.92 -8.83
C THR A 33 -4.11 2.63 -9.38
N GLU A 34 -3.25 1.77 -9.89
CA GLU A 34 -3.55 0.38 -10.22
C GLU A 34 -3.72 -0.53 -8.98
N ARG A 35 -3.48 0.02 -7.78
CA ARG A 35 -3.52 -0.69 -6.48
C ARG A 35 -4.60 -0.14 -5.53
N PRO A 36 -5.90 -0.09 -5.91
CA PRO A 36 -6.94 0.55 -5.10
C PRO A 36 -7.07 -0.05 -3.70
N ILE A 37 -6.76 -1.34 -3.56
CA ILE A 37 -6.78 -2.07 -2.29
C ILE A 37 -5.84 -1.47 -1.23
N THR A 38 -4.75 -0.82 -1.65
CA THR A 38 -3.80 -0.17 -0.74
C THR A 38 -4.37 1.10 -0.11
N ILE A 39 -5.44 1.64 -0.69
CA ILE A 39 -6.18 2.80 -0.18
C ILE A 39 -7.35 2.33 0.68
N THR A 40 -8.15 1.36 0.18
CA THR A 40 -9.38 0.93 0.86
C THR A 40 -9.13 0.03 2.06
N GLU A 41 -8.07 -0.79 2.03
CA GLU A 41 -7.73 -1.75 3.08
C GLU A 41 -6.30 -1.57 3.60
N GLY A 42 -5.59 -0.54 3.12
CA GLY A 42 -4.17 -0.32 3.41
C GLY A 42 -3.88 1.01 4.05
N THR A 43 -2.66 1.49 3.82
CA THR A 43 -2.11 2.70 4.46
C THR A 43 -1.79 3.81 3.45
N ASN A 44 -2.24 3.64 2.20
CA ASN A 44 -1.88 4.52 1.10
C ASN A 44 -2.91 5.64 0.93
N ILE A 45 -2.42 6.87 0.76
CA ILE A 45 -3.23 8.08 0.54
C ILE A 45 -2.85 8.65 -0.82
N LEU A 46 -3.84 8.84 -1.70
CA LEU A 46 -3.64 9.54 -2.98
C LEU A 46 -3.78 11.05 -2.79
N VAL A 47 -2.79 11.79 -3.27
CA VAL A 47 -2.84 13.25 -3.39
C VAL A 47 -2.47 13.67 -4.80
N VAL A 48 -3.15 14.66 -5.33
CA VAL A 48 -2.74 15.29 -6.58
C VAL A 48 -1.63 16.31 -6.29
N THR A 49 -0.98 16.80 -7.34
CA THR A 49 0.15 17.74 -7.27
C THR A 49 -0.30 19.17 -6.92
N ASP A 50 -0.98 19.32 -5.78
CA ASP A 50 -1.33 20.60 -5.17
C ASP A 50 -0.66 20.68 -3.78
N ALA A 51 0.03 21.78 -3.51
CA ALA A 51 0.84 21.91 -2.30
C ALA A 51 0.00 21.82 -1.01
N ASN A 52 -1.21 22.38 -1.01
CA ASN A 52 -2.10 22.31 0.13
C ASN A 52 -2.61 20.88 0.35
N ARG A 53 -2.94 20.17 -0.73
CA ARG A 53 -3.38 18.77 -0.70
C ARG A 53 -2.28 17.81 -0.28
N ILE A 54 -1.04 18.04 -0.71
CA ILE A 54 0.11 17.25 -0.28
C ILE A 54 0.33 17.45 1.22
N LEU A 55 0.26 18.69 1.72
CA LEU A 55 0.42 18.98 3.14
C LEU A 55 -0.70 18.38 3.99
N SER A 56 -1.95 18.46 3.53
CA SER A 56 -3.09 17.85 4.24
C SER A 56 -2.97 16.32 4.25
N GLY A 57 -2.64 15.69 3.12
CA GLY A 57 -2.45 14.25 3.03
C GLY A 57 -1.26 13.75 3.85
N TYR A 58 -0.19 14.53 3.96
CA TYR A 58 0.91 14.23 4.87
C TYR A 58 0.47 14.28 6.34
N ARG A 59 -0.33 15.27 6.73
CA ARG A 59 -0.87 15.36 8.10
C ARG A 59 -1.83 14.21 8.40
N GLU A 60 -2.63 13.81 7.42
CA GLU A 60 -3.49 12.63 7.51
C GLU A 60 -2.67 11.35 7.69
N SER A 61 -1.58 11.19 6.92
CA SER A 61 -0.71 10.00 7.00
C SER A 61 -0.07 9.82 8.38
N LEU A 62 0.16 10.90 9.12
CA LEU A 62 0.67 10.83 10.50
C LEU A 62 -0.31 10.19 11.48
N ASN A 63 -1.60 10.24 11.18
CA ASN A 63 -2.67 9.70 12.02
C ASN A 63 -3.17 8.35 11.52
N VAL A 64 -2.69 7.86 10.38
CA VAL A 64 -3.03 6.51 9.89
C VAL A 64 -2.47 5.49 10.87
N THR A 65 -3.39 4.84 11.58
CA THR A 65 -3.08 3.67 12.38
C THR A 65 -2.84 2.49 11.46
N LYS A 66 -1.90 1.62 11.85
CA LYS A 66 -1.69 0.35 11.17
C LYS A 66 -3.02 -0.41 11.08
N PRO A 67 -3.45 -0.89 9.90
CA PRO A 67 -4.64 -1.71 9.77
C PRO A 67 -4.54 -2.93 10.68
N ASP A 68 -5.63 -3.27 11.36
CA ASP A 68 -5.70 -4.43 12.27
C ASP A 68 -5.40 -5.75 11.53
N SER A 69 -5.67 -5.79 10.23
CA SER A 69 -5.39 -6.93 9.37
C SER A 69 -4.88 -6.48 8.00
N ARG A 70 -4.04 -7.33 7.38
CA ARG A 70 -3.63 -7.16 5.98
C ARG A 70 -4.81 -7.44 5.04
N PRO A 71 -4.79 -6.91 3.81
CA PRO A 71 -5.81 -7.24 2.82
C PRO A 71 -5.97 -8.75 2.62
N ARG A 72 -7.17 -9.17 2.22
CA ARG A 72 -7.46 -10.59 2.02
C ARG A 72 -6.48 -11.21 1.02
N LEU A 73 -5.98 -12.42 1.32
CA LEU A 73 -4.99 -13.17 0.53
C LEU A 73 -3.56 -12.61 0.51
N TRP A 74 -3.28 -11.53 1.27
CA TRP A 74 -1.92 -10.99 1.45
C TRP A 74 -1.20 -11.71 2.59
N ASP A 75 -1.27 -13.03 2.59
CA ASP A 75 -0.78 -13.93 3.64
C ASP A 75 0.54 -14.63 3.27
N GLY A 76 1.13 -14.26 2.13
CA GLY A 76 2.36 -14.86 1.62
C GLY A 76 2.16 -16.24 0.99
N LYS A 77 0.93 -16.77 0.92
CA LYS A 77 0.64 -18.11 0.40
C LYS A 77 0.27 -18.14 -1.09
N ALA A 78 0.68 -17.12 -1.84
CA ALA A 78 0.43 -17.05 -3.27
C ALA A 78 1.10 -18.21 -4.04
N PRO A 79 2.37 -18.56 -3.76
CA PRO A 79 3.04 -19.67 -4.46
C PRO A 79 2.30 -21.01 -4.28
N GLU A 80 1.89 -21.35 -3.07
CA GLU A 80 1.19 -22.60 -2.75
C GLU A 80 -0.15 -22.69 -3.48
N ARG A 81 -0.91 -21.60 -3.53
CA ARG A 81 -2.17 -21.54 -4.28
C ARG A 81 -1.96 -21.71 -5.78
N ILE A 82 -0.94 -21.07 -6.33
CA ILE A 82 -0.62 -21.17 -7.77
C ILE A 82 -0.23 -22.61 -8.10
N VAL A 83 0.66 -23.23 -7.33
CA VAL A 83 1.07 -24.63 -7.53
C VAL A 83 -0.14 -25.57 -7.45
N GLN A 84 -1.02 -25.38 -6.46
CA GLN A 84 -2.22 -26.21 -6.34
C GLN A 84 -3.16 -26.09 -7.55
N ILE A 85 -3.36 -24.88 -8.08
CA ILE A 85 -4.18 -24.67 -9.27
C ILE A 85 -3.56 -25.37 -10.47
N LEU A 86 -2.24 -25.24 -10.67
CA LEU A 86 -1.55 -25.89 -11.79
C LEU A 86 -1.64 -27.42 -11.71
N LEU A 87 -1.49 -28.00 -10.53
CA LEU A 87 -1.63 -29.45 -10.33
C LEU A 87 -3.06 -29.96 -10.56
N ASN A 88 -4.08 -29.14 -10.30
CA ASN A 88 -5.48 -29.51 -10.54
C ASN A 88 -5.91 -29.37 -12.01
N LEU A 89 -5.11 -28.72 -12.84
CA LEU A 89 -5.35 -28.56 -14.29
C LEU A 89 -4.65 -29.64 -15.13
N LEU A 90 -3.77 -30.44 -14.51
CA LEU A 90 -3.07 -31.58 -15.09
C LEU A 90 -3.81 -32.87 -14.77
#